data_AF-A0A410RN89-F1
#
_entry.id   AF-A0A410RN89-F1
#
_cell.length_a   1.000
_cell.length_b   1.000
_cell.length_c   1.000
_cell.angle_alpha   90.00
_cell.angle_beta   90.00
_cell.angle_gamma   90.00
#
_symmetry.space_group_name_H-M   'P 1'
#
loop_
_entity.id
_entity.type
_entity.pdbx_description
1 polymer ?
#
loop_
_entity_poly.entity_id
_entity_poly.type
_entity_poly.pdbx_seq_one_letter_code
_entity_poly.pdbx_strand_id
1 'polypeptide(L)'
;MNATREETGRRLRQRWRALLELRRKHRDLLREVTGAGAPEWVDRAMALEETRLLDALDAREARALEALERALEHLPADGLPRCEGCGAVIEPERLQVVPEARCCPWCMAGGR
;
A
#
# COMPACT_ATOMS: atom_id res chain seq x y z
N MET A 1 18.64 -13.82 -14.12
CA MET A 1 17.47 -13.85 -13.20
C MET A 1 17.57 -12.89 -12.00
N ASN A 2 18.75 -12.39 -11.60
CA ASN A 2 18.88 -11.40 -10.50
C ASN A 2 18.41 -9.97 -10.85
N ALA A 3 18.56 -9.53 -12.11
CA ALA A 3 18.20 -8.18 -12.52
C ALA A 3 16.71 -7.85 -12.35
N THR A 4 15.82 -8.81 -12.64
CA THR A 4 14.36 -8.63 -12.50
C THR A 4 13.94 -8.54 -11.04
N ARG A 5 14.57 -9.32 -10.15
CA ARG A 5 14.34 -9.26 -8.70
C ARG A 5 14.78 -7.91 -8.12
N GLU A 6 15.97 -7.45 -8.49
CA GLU A 6 16.47 -6.15 -8.03
C GLU A 6 15.55 -5.00 -8.47
N GLU A 7 15.04 -5.07 -9.71
CA GLU A 7 14.10 -4.08 -10.23
C GLU A 7 12.75 -4.12 -9.50
N THR A 8 12.18 -5.31 -9.27
CA THR A 8 10.94 -5.46 -8.48
C THR A 8 11.13 -4.92 -7.06
N GLY A 9 12.25 -5.26 -6.40
CA GLY A 9 12.58 -4.75 -5.07
C GLY A 9 12.79 -3.22 -5.05
N ARG A 10 13.42 -2.65 -6.08
CA ARG A 10 13.56 -1.18 -6.23
C ARG A 10 12.20 -0.52 -6.35
N ARG A 11 11.30 -1.05 -7.20
CA ARG A 11 9.95 -0.52 -7.39
C ARG A 11 9.12 -0.57 -6.11
N LEU A 12 9.14 -1.70 -5.40
CA LEU A 12 8.46 -1.84 -4.10
C LEU A 12 8.96 -0.82 -3.08
N ARG A 13 10.29 -0.63 -2.96
CA ARG A 13 10.88 0.38 -2.06
C ARG A 13 10.58 1.82 -2.48
N GLN A 14 10.52 2.12 -3.79
CA GLN A 14 10.12 3.43 -4.28
C GLN A 14 8.66 3.73 -3.92
N ARG A 15 7.75 2.77 -4.16
CA ARG A 15 6.33 2.88 -3.83
C ARG A 15 6.09 3.00 -2.34
N TRP A 16 6.80 2.23 -1.51
CA TRP A 16 6.73 2.32 -0.05
C TRP A 16 7.12 3.71 0.46
N ARG A 17 8.23 4.28 -0.04
CA ARG A 17 8.64 5.65 0.33
C ARG A 17 7.61 6.69 -0.07
N ALA A 18 7.09 6.62 -1.29
CA ALA A 18 6.07 7.55 -1.77
C ALA A 18 4.78 7.48 -0.93
N LEU A 19 4.35 6.26 -0.59
CA LEU A 19 3.15 6.06 0.23
C LEU A 19 3.34 6.54 1.68
N LEU A 20 4.52 6.33 2.26
CA LEU A 20 4.85 6.88 3.58
C LEU A 20 4.80 8.41 3.61
N GLU A 21 5.35 9.05 2.58
CA GLU A 21 5.34 10.51 2.48
C GLU A 21 3.91 11.05 2.34
N LEU A 22 3.09 10.41 1.50
CA LEU A 22 1.69 10.77 1.32
C LEU A 22 0.90 10.61 2.63
N ARG A 23 1.06 9.47 3.31
CA ARG A 23 0.42 9.21 4.60
C ARG A 23 0.82 10.21 5.67
N ARG A 24 2.10 10.63 5.70
CA ARG A 24 2.55 11.69 6.60
C ARG A 24 1.79 12.99 6.34
N LYS A 25 1.68 13.42 5.08
CA LYS A 25 0.95 14.64 4.69
C LYS A 25 -0.52 14.57 5.10
N HIS A 26 -1.20 13.44 4.89
CA HIS A 26 -2.60 13.27 5.30
C HIS A 26 -2.78 13.31 6.82
N ARG A 27 -1.85 12.72 7.59
CA ARG A 27 -1.90 12.81 9.06
C ARG A 27 -1.63 14.21 9.58
N ASP A 28 -0.77 14.97 8.91
CA ASP A 28 -0.54 16.37 9.26
C ASP A 28 -1.80 17.20 8.98
N LEU A 29 -2.47 16.98 7.84
CA LEU A 29 -3.77 17.59 7.53
C LEU A 29 -4.86 17.20 8.54
N LEU A 30 -4.96 15.92 8.91
CA LEU A 30 -5.90 15.45 9.93
C LEU A 30 -5.69 16.20 11.25
N ARG A 31 -4.43 16.41 11.65
CA ARG A 31 -4.09 17.18 12.86
C ARG A 31 -4.53 18.64 12.76
N GLU A 32 -4.45 19.24 11.57
CA GLU A 32 -4.91 20.62 11.33
C GLU A 32 -6.44 20.73 11.44
N VAL A 33 -7.17 19.77 10.84
CA VAL A 33 -8.64 19.73 10.84
C VAL A 33 -9.21 19.40 12.23
N THR A 34 -8.58 18.48 12.96
CA THR A 34 -9.05 18.02 14.28
C THR A 34 -8.48 18.80 15.46
N GLY A 35 -7.46 19.64 15.22
CA GLY A 35 -6.76 20.38 16.26
C GLY A 35 -7.60 21.47 16.92
N ALA A 36 -7.20 21.89 18.12
CA ALA A 36 -7.84 22.95 18.91
C ALA A 36 -7.80 24.36 18.27
N GLY A 37 -7.32 24.48 17.03
CA GLY A 37 -7.20 25.72 16.26
C GLY A 37 -8.27 25.90 15.19
N ALA A 38 -9.24 24.98 15.05
CA ALA A 38 -10.34 25.14 14.09
C ALA A 38 -11.13 26.44 14.42
N PRO A 39 -11.17 27.42 13.51
CA PRO A 39 -11.87 28.68 13.77
C PRO A 39 -13.35 28.46 14.09
N GLU A 40 -13.94 29.30 14.94
CA GLU A 40 -15.37 29.20 15.30
C GLU A 40 -16.33 29.30 14.10
N TRP A 41 -15.87 29.87 12.99
CA TRP A 41 -16.65 29.95 11.74
C TRP A 41 -16.65 28.65 10.93
N VAL A 42 -15.83 27.66 11.31
CA VAL A 42 -15.83 26.35 10.65
C VAL A 42 -17.13 25.61 10.99
N ASP A 43 -17.82 25.17 9.95
CA ASP A 43 -18.98 24.31 10.10
C ASP A 43 -18.54 22.97 10.71
N ARG A 44 -19.01 22.68 11.93
CA ARG A 44 -18.66 21.46 12.67
C ARG A 44 -19.07 20.18 11.94
N ALA A 45 -20.16 20.21 11.18
CA ALA A 45 -20.59 19.06 10.39
C ALA A 45 -19.63 18.81 9.23
N MET A 46 -19.15 19.86 8.55
CA MET A 46 -18.12 19.74 7.52
C MET A 46 -16.80 19.24 8.09
N ALA A 47 -16.33 19.79 9.21
CA ALA A 47 -15.08 19.35 9.85
C ALA A 47 -15.12 17.88 10.30
N LEU A 48 -16.29 17.42 10.79
CA LEU A 48 -16.48 16.02 11.15
C LEU A 48 -16.42 15.10 9.93
N GLU A 49 -17.01 15.50 8.81
CA GLU A 49 -16.98 14.71 7.57
C GLU A 49 -15.57 14.65 6.97
N GLU A 50 -14.86 15.77 6.98
CA GLU A 50 -13.45 15.83 6.55
C GLU A 50 -12.56 14.93 7.42
N THR A 51 -12.75 14.97 8.75
CA THR A 51 -12.05 14.08 9.69
C THR A 51 -12.30 12.61 9.35
N ARG A 52 -13.56 12.21 9.15
CA ARG A 52 -13.90 10.81 8.79
C ARG A 52 -13.26 10.37 7.49
N LEU A 53 -13.24 11.26 6.49
CA LEU A 53 -12.60 10.98 5.21
C LEU A 53 -11.09 10.76 5.38
N LEU A 54 -10.42 11.63 6.13
CA LEU A 54 -8.98 11.54 6.40
C LEU A 54 -8.62 10.29 7.21
N ASP A 55 -9.44 9.91 8.20
CA ASP A 55 -9.28 8.67 8.95
C ASP A 55 -9.42 7.44 8.05
N ALA A 56 -10.43 7.43 7.17
CA ALA A 56 -10.62 6.35 6.21
C ALA A 56 -9.45 6.23 5.22
N LEU A 57 -8.87 7.37 4.81
CA LEU A 57 -7.67 7.42 4.00
C LEU A 57 -6.45 6.85 4.75
N ASP A 58 -6.18 7.28 5.99
CA ASP A 58 -5.05 6.75 6.77
C ASP A 58 -5.15 5.24 6.96
N ALA A 59 -6.35 4.73 7.25
CA ALA A 59 -6.59 3.29 7.39
C ALA A 59 -6.33 2.52 6.07
N ARG A 60 -6.69 3.10 4.92
CA ARG A 60 -6.41 2.51 3.60
C ARG A 60 -4.91 2.51 3.30
N GLU A 61 -4.22 3.60 3.61
CA GLU A 61 -2.78 3.73 3.39
C GLU A 61 -1.98 2.80 4.31
N ALA A 62 -2.41 2.63 5.56
CA ALA A 62 -1.84 1.67 6.49
C ALA A 62 -1.90 0.24 5.93
N ARG A 63 -3.08 -0.19 5.45
CA ARG A 63 -3.24 -1.50 4.80
C ARG A 63 -2.37 -1.66 3.55
N ALA A 64 -2.20 -0.60 2.77
CA ALA A 64 -1.33 -0.62 1.59
C ALA A 64 0.16 -0.66 1.94
N LEU A 65 0.59 -0.01 3.02
CA LEU A 65 1.96 -0.11 3.54
C LEU A 65 2.27 -1.53 4.01
N GLU A 66 1.39 -2.11 4.82
CA GLU A 66 1.49 -3.53 5.20
C GLU A 66 1.48 -4.46 3.96
N ALA A 67 0.80 -4.04 2.89
CA ALA A 67 0.76 -4.79 1.65
C ALA A 67 2.17 -4.90 1.05
N LEU A 68 2.85 -3.76 0.97
CA LEU A 68 4.19 -3.58 0.41
C LEU A 68 5.28 -4.18 1.29
N GLU A 69 5.18 -4.04 2.61
CA GLU A 69 6.14 -4.57 3.58
C GLU A 69 6.22 -6.09 3.50
N ARG A 70 5.08 -6.77 3.53
CA ARG A 70 5.07 -8.23 3.34
C ARG A 70 5.58 -8.61 1.94
N ALA A 71 5.27 -7.85 0.89
CA ALA A 71 5.80 -8.14 -0.45
C ALA A 71 7.33 -8.01 -0.52
N LEU A 72 7.92 -7.06 0.24
CA LEU A 72 9.36 -6.91 0.39
C LEU A 72 9.97 -8.08 1.19
N GLU A 73 9.31 -8.52 2.26
CA GLU A 73 9.73 -9.68 3.08
C GLU A 73 9.71 -10.99 2.27
N HIS A 74 8.69 -11.16 1.42
CA HIS A 74 8.47 -12.36 0.63
C HIS A 74 9.23 -12.36 -0.70
N LEU A 75 10.06 -11.35 -0.98
CA LEU A 75 10.90 -11.35 -2.16
C LEU A 75 12.07 -12.33 -1.92
N PRO A 76 12.02 -13.54 -2.50
CA PRO A 76 12.96 -14.60 -2.12
C PRO A 76 14.40 -14.21 -2.46
N ALA A 77 15.37 -14.79 -1.74
CA ALA A 77 16.80 -14.57 -1.98
C ALA A 77 17.22 -14.98 -3.41
N ASP A 78 16.48 -15.91 -4.00
CA ASP A 78 16.66 -16.48 -5.31
C ASP A 78 15.29 -16.81 -5.94
N GLY A 79 15.13 -16.51 -7.23
CA GLY A 79 13.89 -16.78 -7.97
C GLY A 79 12.80 -15.72 -7.82
N LEU A 80 11.58 -16.11 -8.18
CA LEU A 80 10.40 -15.26 -8.19
C LEU A 80 9.49 -15.62 -7.00
N PRO A 81 8.74 -14.64 -6.44
CA PRO A 81 7.81 -14.90 -5.34
C PRO A 81 6.76 -15.95 -5.73
N ARG A 82 6.30 -16.71 -4.74
CA ARG A 82 5.29 -17.76 -4.91
C ARG A 82 3.92 -17.25 -4.48
N CYS A 83 2.89 -17.74 -5.14
CA CYS A 83 1.49 -17.48 -4.85
C CYS A 83 1.13 -18.01 -3.46
N GLU A 84 0.56 -17.18 -2.60
CA GLU A 84 0.09 -17.58 -1.27
C GLU A 84 -1.08 -18.58 -1.32
N GLY A 85 -1.86 -18.59 -2.40
CA GLY A 85 -3.01 -19.49 -2.57
C GLY A 85 -2.67 -20.89 -3.06
N CYS A 86 -1.77 -21.01 -4.06
CA CYS A 86 -1.46 -22.29 -4.70
C CYS A 86 0.02 -22.68 -4.69
N GLY A 87 0.91 -21.85 -4.16
CA GLY A 87 2.36 -22.11 -4.10
C GLY A 87 3.10 -22.03 -5.44
N ALA A 88 2.39 -21.81 -6.55
CA ALA A 88 2.98 -21.62 -7.87
C ALA A 88 3.81 -20.33 -7.94
N VAL A 89 4.82 -20.29 -8.81
CA VAL A 89 5.59 -19.07 -9.05
C VAL A 89 4.68 -17.99 -9.63
N ILE A 90 4.77 -16.76 -9.13
CA ILE A 90 4.05 -15.62 -9.70
C ILE A 90 4.80 -15.18 -10.95
N GLU A 91 4.08 -15.17 -12.07
CA GLU A 91 4.65 -14.81 -13.38
C GLU A 91 5.35 -13.44 -13.35
N PRO A 92 6.55 -13.32 -13.94
CA PRO A 92 7.31 -12.09 -13.92
C PRO A 92 6.56 -10.92 -14.58
N GLU A 93 5.76 -11.16 -15.61
CA GLU A 93 4.91 -10.15 -16.26
C GLU A 93 3.92 -9.55 -15.26
N ARG A 94 3.36 -10.37 -14.36
CA ARG A 94 2.45 -9.88 -13.31
C ARG A 94 3.18 -9.02 -12.31
N LEU A 95 4.40 -9.38 -11.93
CA LEU A 95 5.22 -8.59 -11.01
C LEU A 95 5.71 -7.29 -11.64
N GLN A 96 5.85 -7.23 -12.97
CA GLN A 96 6.14 -5.97 -13.67
C GLN A 96 4.97 -4.99 -13.61
N VAL A 97 3.73 -5.48 -13.69
CA VAL A 97 2.49 -4.66 -13.63
C VAL A 97 2.11 -4.34 -12.19
N VAL A 98 2.13 -5.34 -11.30
CA VAL A 98 1.78 -5.25 -9.88
C VAL A 98 2.89 -5.93 -9.05
N PRO A 99 3.95 -5.19 -8.68
CA PRO A 99 5.07 -5.72 -7.90
C PRO A 99 4.66 -6.33 -6.55
N GLU A 100 3.58 -5.82 -5.95
CA GLU A 100 3.02 -6.29 -4.68
C GLU A 100 2.06 -7.48 -4.80
N ALA A 101 1.96 -8.11 -5.98
CA ALA A 101 1.07 -9.24 -6.18
C ALA A 101 1.47 -10.45 -5.30
N ARG A 102 0.50 -10.96 -4.54
CA ARG A 102 0.67 -12.13 -3.64
C ARG A 102 0.06 -13.41 -4.15
N CYS A 103 -0.90 -13.27 -5.06
CA CYS A 103 -1.61 -14.37 -5.66
C CYS A 103 -1.45 -14.31 -7.19
N CYS A 104 -1.39 -15.49 -7.80
CA CYS A 104 -1.45 -15.61 -9.25
C CYS A 104 -2.83 -15.11 -9.76
N PRO A 105 -2.95 -14.77 -11.06
CA PRO A 105 -4.21 -14.31 -11.63
C PRO A 105 -5.39 -15.25 -11.35
N TRP A 106 -5.12 -16.56 -11.36
CA TRP A 106 -6.13 -17.59 -11.13
C TRP A 106 -6.67 -17.60 -9.70
N CYS A 107 -5.79 -17.59 -8.68
CA CYS A 107 -6.20 -17.51 -7.28
C CYS A 107 -6.89 -16.16 -6.96
N MET A 108 -6.47 -15.07 -7.61
CA MET A 108 -7.13 -13.77 -7.49
C MET A 108 -8.56 -13.76 -8.05
N ALA A 109 -8.83 -14.58 -9.07
CA ALA A 109 -10.16 -14.74 -9.67
C ALA A 109 -11.05 -15.73 -8.91
N GLY A 110 -10.60 -16.30 -7.79
CA GLY A 110 -11.38 -17.24 -6.98
C GLY A 110 -11.24 -18.71 -7.38
N GLY A 111 -10.25 -19.05 -8.21
CA GLY A 111 -9.87 -20.44 -8.44
C GLY A 111 -9.34 -21.07 -7.15
N ARG A 112 -10.03 -22.12 -6.67
CA ARG A 112 -9.56 -23.02 -5.61
C ARG A 112 -9.23 -24.37 -6.20
#